data_AF-A0A8H4Y706-F1
#
_entry.id   AF-A0A8H4Y706-F1
#
_cell.length_a   1.000
_cell.length_b   1.000
_cell.length_c   1.000
_cell.angle_alpha   90.00
_cell.angle_beta   90.00
_cell.angle_gamma   90.00
#
_symmetry.space_group_name_H-M   'P 1'
#
loop_
_entity.id
_entity.type
_entity.pdbx_description
1 polymer ?
#
loop_
_entity_poly.entity_id
_entity_poly.type
_entity_poly.pdbx_seq_one_letter_code
_entity_poly.pdbx_strand_id
1 'polypeptide(L)'
;MTSICNYSHPELQITHGLARQETGYLFPYNPEFYENASGLYGPGTIYCWYMLLASVLANWLYYVSYQPDAVPSASQTDESSKKPGISNDVLGALAYPAFAATDLLVQGFRMLGTEYRALAILCLRFPNTSLNGFGSFNHTQLHLNEIPPDILGLGQRVIDITGPLTVCYTAASVQLLLMGVLVCSNLNWLWDWKLNFSTHLIVFASHGYTVLCLAIFHFSLDDLGISFMVVFFEAWLPLQITGAYILGALLGVALLSMVILLIQALVRMDRGEAANALMATGLCLFLLATLVILLLAIHRDGLRIVPDLAIRVDERDQLATLIVGVVTLAFTLFDLGRRSFRERREEEPVDEEMQVMRRAETIQVS
;
A
#
# COMPACT_ATOMS: atom_id res chain seq x y z
N MET A 1 23.74 -13.41 22.31
CA MET A 1 23.06 -13.05 21.05
C MET A 1 21.56 -12.82 21.21
N THR A 2 20.83 -13.52 22.10
CA THR A 2 19.50 -13.05 22.61
C THR A 2 19.55 -11.66 23.26
N SER A 3 20.75 -11.17 23.58
CA SER A 3 21.01 -9.82 24.05
C SER A 3 20.56 -8.72 23.09
N ILE A 4 20.55 -8.94 21.76
CA ILE A 4 20.13 -7.90 20.80
C ILE A 4 18.68 -7.47 21.05
N CYS A 5 17.84 -8.39 21.52
CA CYS A 5 16.48 -8.09 21.96
C CYS A 5 16.44 -7.15 23.14
N ASN A 6 17.31 -7.36 24.12
CA ASN A 6 17.38 -6.47 25.27
C ASN A 6 17.80 -5.04 24.88
N TYR A 7 18.55 -4.88 23.78
CA TYR A 7 18.88 -3.56 23.23
C TYR A 7 17.71 -2.87 22.53
N SER A 8 16.64 -3.58 22.11
CA SER A 8 15.43 -2.96 21.56
C SER A 8 14.37 -2.62 22.61
N HIS A 9 14.57 -2.98 23.88
CA HIS A 9 13.65 -2.74 24.99
C HIS A 9 14.10 -1.53 25.84
N PRO A 10 13.46 -0.35 25.70
CA PRO A 10 13.89 0.87 26.41
C PRO A 10 13.84 0.76 27.93
N GLU A 11 12.97 -0.08 28.48
CA GLU A 11 12.86 -0.39 29.91
C GLU A 11 14.08 -1.16 30.47
N LEU A 12 14.92 -1.74 29.62
CA LEU A 12 16.13 -2.49 29.99
C LEU A 12 17.43 -1.71 29.73
N GLN A 13 17.36 -0.44 29.33
CA GLN A 13 18.52 0.37 28.91
C GLN A 13 18.95 1.37 29.98
N ILE A 14 20.27 1.48 30.22
CA ILE A 14 20.88 2.58 30.97
C ILE A 14 21.31 3.66 29.97
N THR A 15 20.63 4.80 29.99
CA THR A 15 20.74 5.90 29.00
C THR A 15 21.43 7.15 29.54
N HIS A 16 22.04 7.08 30.73
CA HIS A 16 22.67 8.24 31.37
C HIS A 16 23.76 8.87 30.49
N GLY A 17 23.58 10.15 30.15
CA GLY A 17 24.54 10.92 29.36
C GLY A 17 24.39 10.79 27.84
N LEU A 18 23.40 10.02 27.35
CA LEU A 18 23.14 9.86 25.92
C LEU A 18 22.04 10.80 25.42
N ALA A 19 22.28 11.42 24.26
CA ALA A 19 21.30 12.28 23.60
C ALA A 19 20.35 11.43 22.76
N ARG A 20 19.04 11.66 22.93
CA ARG A 20 18.00 10.97 22.17
C ARG A 20 17.82 11.62 20.80
N GLN A 21 17.82 10.83 19.74
CA GLN A 21 17.47 11.25 18.38
C GLN A 21 15.95 11.26 18.17
N GLU A 22 15.48 12.14 17.29
CA GLU A 22 14.07 12.19 16.87
C GLU A 22 13.70 11.05 15.90
N THR A 23 14.70 10.46 15.24
CA THR A 23 14.57 9.30 14.34
C THR A 23 15.29 8.07 14.88
N GLY A 24 15.00 6.90 14.30
CA GLY A 24 15.57 5.64 14.75
C GLY A 24 14.92 5.20 16.06
N TYR A 25 13.63 4.90 16.03
CA TYR A 25 12.86 4.63 17.24
C TYR A 25 13.29 3.35 17.96
N LEU A 26 13.85 2.39 17.21
CA LEU A 26 14.36 1.13 17.73
C LEU A 26 15.67 1.35 18.50
N PHE A 27 16.54 2.23 18.01
CA PHE A 27 17.82 2.59 18.65
C PHE A 27 18.05 4.11 18.73
N PRO A 28 17.24 4.84 19.52
CA PRO A 28 17.23 6.31 19.49
C PRO A 28 18.47 6.97 20.12
N TYR A 29 19.35 6.19 20.75
CA TYR A 29 20.60 6.67 21.35
C TYR A 29 21.86 6.24 20.58
N ASN A 30 21.71 5.38 19.56
CA ASN A 30 22.84 4.72 18.88
C ASN A 30 22.63 4.76 17.35
N PRO A 31 22.95 5.88 16.69
CA PRO A 31 22.76 6.04 15.25
C PRO A 31 23.63 5.07 14.42
N GLU A 32 24.70 4.53 15.02
CA GLU A 32 25.60 3.54 14.39
C GLU A 32 24.84 2.29 13.90
N PHE A 33 23.72 1.92 14.54
CA PHE A 33 22.88 0.82 14.04
C PHE A 33 22.28 1.09 12.66
N TYR A 34 22.12 2.35 12.27
CA TYR A 34 21.52 2.75 11.00
C TYR A 34 22.54 3.19 9.95
N GLU A 35 23.85 3.04 10.20
CA GLU A 35 24.91 3.51 9.30
C GLU A 35 24.80 2.91 7.87
N ASN A 36 24.35 1.66 7.77
CA ASN A 36 24.19 0.96 6.48
C ASN A 36 22.78 1.12 5.88
N ALA A 37 21.86 1.78 6.59
CA ALA A 37 20.47 1.85 6.20
C ALA A 37 20.31 2.54 4.83
N SER A 38 19.71 1.83 3.88
CA SER A 38 19.51 2.35 2.54
C SER A 38 18.37 3.36 2.49
N GLY A 39 18.63 4.57 1.99
CA GLY A 39 17.60 5.57 1.68
C GLY A 39 16.60 5.13 0.61
N LEU A 40 16.88 4.05 -0.13
CA LEU A 40 15.94 3.50 -1.10
C LEU A 40 14.62 3.05 -0.46
N TYR A 41 14.66 2.57 0.80
CA TYR A 41 13.47 2.13 1.53
C TYR A 41 13.01 3.14 2.58
N GLY A 42 13.51 4.37 2.49
CA GLY A 42 13.11 5.47 3.34
C GLY A 42 11.64 5.88 3.11
N PRO A 43 11.09 6.73 4.01
CA PRO A 43 9.70 7.12 3.97
C PRO A 43 9.31 7.81 2.67
N GLY A 44 10.15 8.68 2.12
CA GLY A 44 9.86 9.42 0.89
C GLY A 44 9.65 8.49 -0.31
N THR A 45 10.53 7.51 -0.45
CA THR A 45 10.44 6.52 -1.54
C THR A 45 9.24 5.60 -1.40
N ILE A 46 8.93 5.14 -0.18
CA ILE A 46 7.75 4.29 0.07
C ILE A 46 6.46 5.05 -0.22
N TYR A 47 6.32 6.30 0.23
CA TYR A 47 5.15 7.11 -0.08
C TYR A 47 5.03 7.39 -1.58
N CYS A 48 6.15 7.66 -2.26
CA CYS A 48 6.16 7.77 -3.72
C CYS A 48 5.62 6.50 -4.39
N TRP A 49 6.05 5.33 -3.94
CA TRP A 49 5.58 4.05 -4.47
C TRP A 49 4.08 3.83 -4.23
N TYR A 50 3.55 4.20 -3.06
CA TYR A 50 2.09 4.16 -2.82
C TYR A 50 1.32 5.10 -3.74
N MET A 51 1.83 6.30 -4.01
CA MET A 51 1.21 7.23 -4.95
C MET A 51 1.22 6.71 -6.39
N LEU A 52 2.29 5.99 -6.80
CA LEU A 52 2.33 5.28 -8.08
C LEU A 52 1.28 4.16 -8.15
N LEU A 53 1.15 3.35 -7.09
CA LEU A 53 0.10 2.34 -7.01
C LEU A 53 -1.30 2.97 -7.10
N ALA A 54 -1.54 4.07 -6.40
CA ALA A 54 -2.79 4.81 -6.48
C ALA A 54 -3.04 5.37 -7.89
N SER A 55 -2.01 5.87 -8.58
CA SER A 55 -2.08 6.32 -9.98
C SER A 55 -2.53 5.18 -10.91
N VAL A 56 -1.90 4.01 -10.78
CA VAL A 56 -2.25 2.81 -11.56
C VAL A 56 -3.70 2.40 -11.32
N LEU A 57 -4.11 2.30 -10.05
CA LEU A 57 -5.46 1.91 -9.67
C LEU A 57 -6.50 2.93 -10.16
N ALA A 58 -6.24 4.23 -10.01
CA ALA A 58 -7.15 5.28 -10.48
C ALA A 58 -7.34 5.23 -11.99
N ASN A 59 -6.26 5.04 -12.74
CA ASN A 59 -6.32 4.92 -14.19
C ASN A 59 -7.10 3.66 -14.61
N TRP A 60 -6.84 2.51 -13.99
CA TRP A 60 -7.55 1.27 -14.27
C TRP A 60 -9.04 1.36 -13.90
N LEU A 61 -9.37 1.94 -12.75
CA LEU A 61 -10.75 2.14 -12.31
C LEU A 61 -11.51 3.11 -13.22
N TYR A 62 -10.86 4.18 -13.70
CA TYR A 62 -11.47 5.11 -14.65
C TYR A 62 -11.93 4.39 -15.92
N TYR A 63 -11.03 3.60 -16.53
CA TYR A 63 -11.37 2.78 -17.70
C TYR A 63 -12.52 1.81 -17.44
N VAL A 64 -12.57 1.19 -16.24
CA VAL A 64 -13.68 0.30 -15.85
C VAL A 64 -15.00 1.06 -15.73
N SER A 65 -14.99 2.26 -15.14
CA SER A 65 -16.21 3.01 -14.85
C SER A 65 -16.85 3.70 -16.07
N TYR A 66 -16.05 4.05 -17.09
CA TYR A 66 -16.50 4.90 -18.18
C TYR A 66 -16.75 4.14 -19.51
N GLN A 67 -16.30 2.89 -19.65
CA GLN A 67 -16.40 2.17 -20.93
C GLN A 67 -16.98 0.75 -20.81
N PRO A 68 -18.28 0.57 -20.49
CA PRO A 68 -18.92 -0.76 -20.48
C PRO A 68 -19.30 -1.27 -21.88
N ASP A 69 -19.76 -0.39 -22.80
CA ASP A 69 -20.42 -0.80 -24.06
C ASP A 69 -20.06 0.09 -25.26
N ALA A 70 -18.78 0.28 -25.56
CA ALA A 70 -18.41 0.90 -26.84
C ALA A 70 -18.69 -0.08 -27.99
N VAL A 71 -19.89 -0.01 -28.59
CA VAL A 71 -20.19 -0.59 -29.91
C VAL A 71 -19.13 -0.06 -30.88
N PRO A 72 -18.41 -0.92 -31.61
CA PRO A 72 -17.38 -0.47 -32.54
C PRO A 72 -18.04 0.32 -33.67
N SER A 73 -18.02 1.64 -33.58
CA SER A 73 -18.41 2.52 -34.68
C SER A 73 -17.34 2.41 -35.77
N ALA A 74 -17.79 2.01 -36.96
CA ALA A 74 -16.97 1.58 -38.10
C ALA A 74 -16.08 2.68 -38.74
N SER A 75 -15.86 3.81 -38.07
CA SER A 75 -15.10 4.96 -38.58
C SER A 75 -13.97 5.45 -37.68
N GLN A 76 -13.69 4.80 -36.53
CA GLN A 76 -12.49 5.09 -35.74
C GLN A 76 -11.46 3.99 -35.92
N THR A 77 -10.56 4.23 -36.86
CA THR A 77 -9.33 3.47 -37.04
C THR A 77 -8.46 3.58 -35.77
N ASP A 78 -8.15 2.42 -35.20
CA ASP A 78 -7.08 2.10 -34.24
C ASP A 78 -7.07 2.64 -32.79
N GLU A 79 -7.94 3.57 -32.36
CA GLU A 79 -7.92 4.06 -30.96
C GLU A 79 -9.04 3.55 -30.02
N SER A 80 -10.08 2.87 -30.52
CA SER A 80 -11.36 2.69 -29.81
C SER A 80 -11.51 1.44 -28.94
N SER A 81 -10.43 0.76 -28.56
CA SER A 81 -10.45 -0.22 -27.45
C SER A 81 -9.16 -0.17 -26.63
N LYS A 82 -8.90 0.97 -25.98
CA LYS A 82 -7.76 1.10 -25.06
C LYS A 82 -8.01 0.31 -23.78
N LYS A 83 -7.79 -1.01 -23.86
CA LYS A 83 -7.60 -1.86 -22.69
C LYS A 83 -6.46 -1.26 -21.85
N PRO A 84 -6.54 -1.30 -20.50
CA PRO A 84 -5.44 -0.85 -19.67
C PRO A 84 -4.18 -1.66 -20.00
N GLY A 85 -3.24 -0.98 -20.66
CA GLY A 85 -1.95 -1.51 -21.09
C GLY A 85 -0.87 -1.36 -20.02
N ILE A 86 0.36 -1.74 -20.39
CA ILE A 86 1.55 -1.53 -19.57
C ILE A 86 1.88 -0.03 -19.64
N SER A 87 1.63 0.71 -18.56
CA SER A 87 2.10 2.09 -18.41
C SER A 87 3.45 2.15 -17.70
N ASN A 88 4.15 3.27 -17.83
CA ASN A 88 5.37 3.53 -17.06
C ASN A 88 5.12 3.44 -15.55
N ASP A 89 3.95 3.89 -15.09
CA ASP A 89 3.54 3.80 -13.69
C ASP A 89 3.37 2.34 -13.23
N VAL A 90 2.77 1.48 -14.08
CA VAL A 90 2.66 0.03 -13.79
C VAL A 90 4.03 -0.60 -13.70
N LEU A 91 4.93 -0.28 -14.64
CA LEU A 91 6.30 -0.79 -14.61
C LEU A 91 7.06 -0.32 -13.37
N GLY A 92 6.96 0.97 -13.01
CA GLY A 92 7.57 1.52 -11.80
C GLY A 92 7.02 0.89 -10.53
N ALA A 93 5.70 0.71 -10.45
CA ALA A 93 5.02 0.08 -9.32
C ALA A 93 5.42 -1.40 -9.13
N LEU A 94 5.76 -2.11 -10.20
CA LEU A 94 6.18 -3.52 -10.16
C LEU A 94 7.70 -3.71 -10.04
N ALA A 95 8.50 -2.78 -10.57
CA ALA A 95 9.95 -2.84 -10.52
C ALA A 95 10.47 -2.61 -9.10
N TYR A 96 9.89 -1.67 -8.35
CA TYR A 96 10.34 -1.37 -6.98
C TYR A 96 10.26 -2.60 -6.04
N PRO A 97 9.14 -3.35 -5.98
CA PRO A 97 9.08 -4.63 -5.27
C PRO A 97 10.07 -5.69 -5.77
N ALA A 98 10.32 -5.75 -7.08
CA ALA A 98 11.30 -6.69 -7.63
C ALA A 98 12.72 -6.36 -7.15
N PHE A 99 13.12 -5.09 -7.15
CA PHE A 99 14.40 -4.67 -6.59
C PHE A 99 14.50 -4.94 -5.08
N ALA A 100 13.42 -4.64 -4.33
CA ALA A 100 13.35 -4.98 -2.91
C ALA A 100 13.50 -6.48 -2.66
N ALA A 101 12.86 -7.32 -3.48
CA ALA A 101 12.95 -8.77 -3.38
C ALA A 101 14.36 -9.31 -3.67
N THR A 102 15.04 -8.74 -4.67
CA THR A 102 16.44 -9.06 -4.94
C THR A 102 17.35 -8.65 -3.77
N ASP A 103 17.17 -7.44 -3.25
CA ASP A 103 17.99 -6.94 -2.15
C ASP A 103 17.75 -7.73 -0.86
N LEU A 104 16.49 -8.08 -0.55
CA LEU A 104 16.13 -8.96 0.55
C LEU A 104 16.88 -10.30 0.47
N LEU A 105 16.96 -10.88 -0.72
CA LEU A 105 17.65 -12.14 -0.95
C LEU A 105 19.17 -11.99 -0.78
N VAL A 106 19.77 -10.89 -1.26
CA VAL A 106 21.19 -10.58 -1.04
C VAL A 106 21.50 -10.40 0.45
N GLN A 107 20.69 -9.64 1.17
CA GLN A 107 20.88 -9.40 2.60
C GLN A 107 20.61 -10.67 3.42
N GLY A 108 19.63 -11.48 3.02
CA GLY A 108 19.40 -12.81 3.60
C GLY A 108 20.61 -13.73 3.44
N PHE A 109 21.24 -13.75 2.26
CA PHE A 109 22.46 -14.52 2.05
C PHE A 109 23.65 -14.01 2.87
N ARG A 110 23.75 -12.70 3.10
CA ARG A 110 24.78 -12.14 4.00
C ARG A 110 24.57 -12.53 5.46
N MET A 111 23.37 -12.95 5.86
CA MET A 111 23.12 -13.48 7.19
C MET A 111 23.40 -14.98 7.34
N LEU A 112 23.72 -15.69 6.25
CA LEU A 112 24.07 -17.11 6.34
C LEU A 112 25.28 -17.32 7.27
N GLY A 113 25.19 -18.37 8.09
CA GLY A 113 26.20 -18.67 9.11
C GLY A 113 26.07 -17.84 10.39
N THR A 114 25.12 -16.91 10.47
CA THR A 114 24.82 -16.20 11.72
C THR A 114 23.83 -17.01 12.56
N GLU A 115 24.22 -17.36 13.79
CA GLU A 115 23.36 -18.05 14.74
C GLU A 115 22.19 -17.14 15.18
N TYR A 116 21.02 -17.73 15.43
CA TYR A 116 19.82 -17.03 15.91
C TYR A 116 19.32 -15.87 15.03
N ARG A 117 19.67 -15.86 13.73
CA ARG A 117 19.27 -14.81 12.77
C ARG A 117 17.76 -14.58 12.68
N ALA A 118 16.96 -15.65 12.67
CA ALA A 118 15.50 -15.55 12.67
C ALA A 118 14.98 -14.82 13.92
N LEU A 119 15.52 -15.15 15.09
CA LEU A 119 15.12 -14.56 16.36
C LEU A 119 15.50 -13.09 16.43
N ALA A 120 16.70 -12.73 15.95
CA ALA A 120 17.15 -11.34 15.88
C ALA A 120 16.21 -10.49 15.00
N ILE A 121 15.80 -11.01 13.83
CA ILE A 121 14.85 -10.34 12.94
C ILE A 121 13.48 -10.17 13.62
N LEU A 122 12.91 -11.27 14.15
CA LEU A 122 11.59 -11.23 14.81
C LEU A 122 11.56 -10.16 15.91
N CYS A 123 12.61 -10.14 16.72
CA CYS A 123 12.70 -9.30 17.89
C CYS A 123 12.83 -7.81 17.56
N LEU A 124 13.71 -7.47 16.60
CA LEU A 124 13.92 -6.09 16.17
C LEU A 124 12.75 -5.55 15.34
N ARG A 125 12.02 -6.43 14.64
CA ARG A 125 10.82 -6.05 13.89
C ARG A 125 9.59 -5.91 14.80
N PHE A 126 9.50 -6.74 15.83
CA PHE A 126 8.32 -6.80 16.71
C PHE A 126 8.73 -6.73 18.19
N PRO A 127 9.30 -5.61 18.65
CA PRO A 127 9.83 -5.48 20.01
C PRO A 127 8.75 -5.62 21.10
N ASN A 128 7.48 -5.35 20.77
CA ASN A 128 6.38 -5.49 21.73
C ASN A 128 5.85 -6.93 21.87
N THR A 129 6.36 -7.88 21.09
CA THR A 129 5.91 -9.27 21.19
C THR A 129 6.51 -9.95 22.41
N SER A 130 5.68 -10.64 23.19
CA SER A 130 6.16 -11.46 24.30
C SER A 130 6.96 -12.63 23.74
N LEU A 131 8.28 -12.57 23.87
CA LEU A 131 9.20 -13.62 23.44
C LEU A 131 9.29 -14.79 24.44
N ASN A 132 8.46 -14.80 25.48
CA ASN A 132 8.38 -15.89 26.48
C ASN A 132 8.05 -17.22 25.77
N GLY A 133 9.06 -18.07 25.62
CA GLY A 133 8.98 -19.35 24.89
C GLY A 133 9.94 -19.49 23.71
N PHE A 134 10.51 -18.38 23.20
CA PHE A 134 11.48 -18.38 22.11
C PHE A 134 12.95 -18.28 22.59
N GLY A 135 13.17 -17.93 23.86
CA GLY A 135 14.49 -17.88 24.48
C GLY A 135 14.44 -17.42 25.94
N SER A 136 15.56 -17.56 26.66
CA SER A 136 15.76 -16.92 27.96
C SER A 136 16.35 -15.52 27.76
N PHE A 137 15.63 -14.50 28.23
CA PHE A 137 16.07 -13.11 28.18
C PHE A 137 16.66 -12.72 29.52
N ASN A 138 17.89 -12.20 29.49
CA ASN A 138 18.52 -11.69 30.69
C ASN A 138 18.00 -10.28 30.96
N HIS A 139 17.29 -10.06 32.06
CA HIS A 139 16.76 -8.74 32.44
C HIS A 139 17.81 -7.81 33.07
N THR A 140 19.10 -8.15 32.99
CA THR A 140 20.18 -7.25 33.37
C THR A 140 20.13 -5.99 32.52
N GLN A 141 20.12 -4.83 33.18
CA GLN A 141 20.18 -3.54 32.51
C GLN A 141 21.46 -3.42 31.68
N LEU A 142 21.32 -3.04 30.41
CA LEU A 142 22.45 -2.92 29.48
C LEU A 142 22.96 -1.48 29.43
N HIS A 143 24.28 -1.33 29.51
CA HIS A 143 24.95 -0.05 29.27
C HIS A 143 25.07 0.18 27.76
N LEU A 144 24.51 1.30 27.29
CA LEU A 144 24.51 1.66 25.87
C LEU A 144 25.80 2.35 25.39
N ASN A 145 26.70 2.74 26.31
CA ASN A 145 27.94 3.43 25.95
C ASN A 145 28.99 2.51 25.29
N GLU A 146 28.88 1.19 25.46
CA GLU A 146 29.82 0.21 24.92
C GLU A 146 29.03 -0.98 24.34
N ILE A 147 28.61 -0.85 23.07
CA ILE A 147 27.92 -1.93 22.36
C ILE A 147 28.98 -2.88 21.78
N PRO A 148 28.90 -4.20 22.03
CA PRO A 148 29.79 -5.16 21.40
C PRO A 148 29.68 -5.11 19.87
N PRO A 149 30.81 -5.16 19.14
CA PRO A 149 30.82 -5.01 17.67
C PRO A 149 29.98 -6.09 16.96
N ASP A 150 29.89 -7.29 17.52
CA ASP A 150 29.07 -8.37 16.97
C ASP A 150 27.56 -8.06 17.05
N ILE A 151 27.12 -7.37 18.11
CA ILE A 151 25.72 -6.96 18.30
C ILE A 151 25.41 -5.78 17.37
N LEU A 152 26.33 -4.82 17.27
CA LEU A 152 26.20 -3.70 16.34
C LEU A 152 26.07 -4.19 14.90
N GLY A 153 26.99 -5.06 14.46
CA GLY A 153 26.98 -5.62 13.12
C GLY A 153 25.73 -6.48 12.83
N LEU A 154 25.22 -7.22 13.82
CA LEU A 154 23.97 -7.96 13.69
C LEU A 154 22.77 -6.99 13.54
N GLY A 155 22.71 -5.93 14.34
CA GLY A 155 21.64 -4.94 14.28
C GLY A 155 21.62 -4.19 12.95
N GLN A 156 22.79 -3.76 12.45
CA GLN A 156 22.93 -3.15 11.12
C GLN A 156 22.38 -4.07 10.01
N ARG A 157 22.73 -5.37 10.02
CA ARG A 157 22.21 -6.34 9.03
C ARG A 157 20.70 -6.52 9.09
N VAL A 158 20.12 -6.52 10.30
CA VAL A 158 18.67 -6.64 10.45
C VAL A 158 17.96 -5.36 9.99
N ILE A 159 18.54 -4.19 10.22
CA ILE A 159 18.03 -2.91 9.69
C ILE A 159 18.07 -2.90 8.16
N ASP A 160 19.15 -3.40 7.55
CA ASP A 160 19.27 -3.53 6.09
C ASP A 160 18.18 -4.44 5.49
N ILE A 161 17.73 -5.46 6.22
CA ILE A 161 16.64 -6.37 5.82
C ILE A 161 15.27 -5.72 5.99
N THR A 162 15.12 -4.87 7.02
CA THR A 162 13.83 -4.34 7.46
C THR A 162 13.12 -3.54 6.35
N GLY A 163 13.89 -2.74 5.61
CA GLY A 163 13.41 -1.99 4.45
C GLY A 163 12.79 -2.88 3.36
N PRO A 164 13.60 -3.70 2.67
CA PRO A 164 13.14 -4.52 1.57
C PRO A 164 12.10 -5.56 2.01
N LEU A 165 12.17 -6.09 3.24
CA LEU A 165 11.18 -7.02 3.79
C LEU A 165 9.78 -6.38 3.82
N THR A 166 9.67 -5.16 4.37
CA THR A 166 8.40 -4.42 4.46
C THR A 166 7.79 -4.17 3.09
N VAL A 167 8.62 -3.78 2.11
CA VAL A 167 8.19 -3.56 0.73
C VAL A 167 7.69 -4.85 0.08
N CYS A 168 8.42 -5.96 0.24
CA CYS A 168 8.04 -7.26 -0.34
C CYS A 168 6.68 -7.73 0.19
N TYR A 169 6.46 -7.67 1.51
CA TYR A 169 5.18 -8.08 2.10
C TYR A 169 4.02 -7.18 1.68
N THR A 170 4.23 -5.87 1.70
CA THR A 170 3.20 -4.91 1.24
C THR A 170 2.86 -5.12 -0.23
N ALA A 171 3.88 -5.30 -1.07
CA ALA A 171 3.70 -5.54 -2.50
C ALA A 171 3.00 -6.86 -2.78
N ALA A 172 3.38 -7.94 -2.07
CA ALA A 172 2.73 -9.23 -2.20
C ALA A 172 1.23 -9.14 -1.88
N SER A 173 0.83 -8.44 -0.82
CA SER A 173 -0.58 -8.21 -0.49
C SER A 173 -1.32 -7.41 -1.55
N VAL A 174 -0.75 -6.30 -2.02
CA VAL A 174 -1.37 -5.43 -3.04
C VAL A 174 -1.49 -6.15 -4.39
N GLN A 175 -0.45 -6.85 -4.82
CA GLN A 175 -0.46 -7.64 -6.05
C GLN A 175 -1.43 -8.82 -5.96
N LEU A 176 -1.55 -9.47 -4.80
CA LEU A 176 -2.54 -10.52 -4.58
C LEU A 176 -3.97 -9.97 -4.73
N LEU A 177 -4.25 -8.80 -4.16
CA LEU A 177 -5.54 -8.12 -4.32
C LEU A 177 -5.80 -7.77 -5.80
N LEU A 178 -4.80 -7.23 -6.49
CA LEU A 178 -4.88 -6.92 -7.91
C LEU A 178 -5.20 -8.19 -8.72
N MET A 179 -4.47 -9.28 -8.50
CA MET A 179 -4.74 -10.57 -9.13
C MET A 179 -6.13 -11.11 -8.80
N GLY A 180 -6.61 -10.95 -7.56
CA GLY A 180 -7.97 -11.31 -7.18
C GLY A 180 -9.02 -10.58 -8.01
N VAL A 181 -8.87 -9.26 -8.20
CA VAL A 181 -9.74 -8.46 -9.08
C VAL A 181 -9.68 -8.97 -10.54
N LEU A 182 -8.48 -9.28 -11.04
CA LEU A 182 -8.26 -9.81 -12.40
C LEU A 182 -8.90 -11.19 -12.62
N VAL A 183 -8.86 -12.06 -11.62
CA VAL A 183 -9.47 -13.40 -11.70
C VAL A 183 -11.00 -13.30 -11.63
N CYS A 184 -11.52 -12.47 -10.72
CA CYS A 184 -12.96 -12.24 -10.59
C CYS A 184 -13.58 -11.62 -11.86
N SER A 185 -12.84 -10.77 -12.58
CA SER A 185 -13.31 -10.23 -13.85
C SER A 185 -13.34 -11.27 -14.97
N ASN A 186 -12.35 -12.16 -15.06
CA ASN A 186 -12.33 -13.22 -16.08
C ASN A 186 -13.40 -14.31 -15.86
N LEU A 187 -13.90 -14.47 -14.63
CA LEU A 187 -14.95 -15.44 -14.30
C LEU A 187 -16.38 -14.91 -14.59
N ASN A 188 -16.51 -13.77 -15.27
CA ASN A 188 -17.78 -13.11 -15.62
C ASN A 188 -18.74 -12.89 -14.44
N TRP A 189 -18.25 -12.93 -13.20
CA TRP A 189 -19.12 -12.94 -12.02
C TRP A 189 -19.52 -11.53 -11.58
N LEU A 190 -18.70 -10.51 -11.92
CA LEU A 190 -18.95 -9.12 -11.55
C LEU A 190 -18.79 -8.12 -12.71
N TRP A 191 -17.82 -8.29 -13.63
CA TRP A 191 -17.53 -7.31 -14.71
C TRP A 191 -17.05 -8.00 -16.01
N ASP A 192 -17.56 -7.56 -17.18
CA ASP A 192 -17.15 -8.02 -18.54
C ASP A 192 -15.80 -7.38 -18.99
N TRP A 193 -14.77 -7.47 -18.16
CA TRP A 193 -13.46 -6.86 -18.43
C TRP A 193 -12.42 -7.87 -18.93
N LYS A 194 -11.72 -7.54 -20.03
CA LYS A 194 -10.54 -8.27 -20.52
C LYS A 194 -9.33 -7.35 -20.60
N LEU A 195 -8.38 -7.44 -19.66
CA LEU A 195 -7.07 -6.79 -19.85
C LEU A 195 -6.28 -7.48 -20.95
N ASN A 196 -5.24 -6.80 -21.41
CA ASN A 196 -4.19 -7.40 -22.20
C ASN A 196 -3.53 -8.56 -21.45
N PHE A 197 -3.29 -9.66 -22.17
CA PHE A 197 -2.60 -10.84 -21.65
C PHE A 197 -1.21 -10.50 -21.10
N SER A 198 -0.50 -9.58 -21.73
CA SER A 198 0.82 -9.11 -21.28
C SER A 198 0.77 -8.43 -19.91
N THR A 199 -0.28 -7.67 -19.60
CA THR A 199 -0.44 -7.02 -18.29
C THR A 199 -0.66 -8.07 -17.20
N HIS A 200 -1.49 -9.09 -17.46
CA HIS A 200 -1.64 -10.23 -16.56
C HIS A 200 -0.30 -10.93 -16.33
N LEU A 201 0.40 -11.30 -17.40
CA LEU A 201 1.65 -12.04 -17.29
C LEU A 201 2.71 -11.29 -16.46
N ILE A 202 2.84 -9.97 -16.64
CA ILE A 202 3.82 -9.17 -15.90
C ILE A 202 3.45 -9.05 -14.42
N VAL A 203 2.18 -8.84 -14.09
CA VAL A 203 1.72 -8.80 -12.67
C VAL A 203 1.95 -10.15 -11.99
N PHE A 204 1.56 -11.26 -12.64
CA PHE A 204 1.78 -12.61 -12.12
C PHE A 204 3.27 -12.95 -12.00
N ALA A 205 4.09 -12.58 -12.99
CA ALA A 205 5.53 -12.82 -12.95
C ALA A 205 6.22 -12.01 -11.84
N SER A 206 5.88 -10.73 -11.68
CA SER A 206 6.40 -9.88 -10.59
C SER A 206 5.99 -10.42 -9.22
N HIS A 207 4.74 -10.84 -9.06
CA HIS A 207 4.27 -11.45 -7.83
C HIS A 207 4.98 -12.77 -7.55
N GLY A 208 5.03 -13.68 -8.53
CA GLY A 208 5.71 -14.97 -8.41
C GLY A 208 7.18 -14.81 -8.05
N TYR A 209 7.88 -13.82 -8.65
CA TYR A 209 9.26 -13.50 -8.30
C TYR A 209 9.39 -13.02 -6.83
N THR A 210 8.54 -12.09 -6.41
CA THR A 210 8.54 -11.55 -5.04
C THR A 210 8.28 -12.66 -4.01
N VAL A 211 7.28 -13.51 -4.24
CA VAL A 211 6.95 -14.65 -3.37
C VAL A 211 8.08 -15.69 -3.37
N LEU A 212 8.71 -15.96 -4.51
CA LEU A 212 9.84 -16.89 -4.57
C LEU A 212 11.04 -16.38 -3.77
N CYS A 213 11.40 -15.10 -3.92
CA CYS A 213 12.47 -14.46 -3.13
C CYS A 213 12.15 -14.48 -1.63
N LEU A 214 10.91 -14.17 -1.24
CA LEU A 214 10.46 -14.29 0.15
C LEU A 214 10.59 -15.73 0.66
N ALA A 215 10.16 -16.72 -0.12
CA ALA A 215 10.27 -18.12 0.26
C ALA A 215 11.74 -18.51 0.48
N ILE A 216 12.64 -18.19 -0.46
CA ILE A 216 14.08 -18.45 -0.33
C ILE A 216 14.64 -17.76 0.91
N PHE A 217 14.30 -16.49 1.14
CA PHE A 217 14.71 -15.74 2.33
C PHE A 217 14.26 -16.45 3.60
N HIS A 218 12.99 -16.83 3.72
CA HIS A 218 12.45 -17.48 4.91
C HIS A 218 13.04 -18.87 5.16
N PHE A 219 13.34 -19.63 4.10
CA PHE A 219 14.08 -20.89 4.22
C PHE A 219 15.55 -20.68 4.62
N SER A 220 16.14 -19.53 4.29
CA SER A 220 17.52 -19.21 4.68
C SER A 220 17.68 -18.90 6.17
N LEU A 221 16.61 -18.69 6.94
CA LEU A 221 16.66 -18.24 8.34
C LEU A 221 16.98 -19.34 9.39
N ASP A 222 17.18 -20.60 8.98
CA ASP A 222 17.42 -21.79 9.84
C ASP A 222 16.24 -22.22 10.73
N ASP A 223 15.52 -21.28 11.32
CA ASP A 223 14.42 -21.56 12.25
C ASP A 223 13.07 -21.31 11.57
N LEU A 224 12.45 -22.39 11.07
CA LEU A 224 11.15 -22.34 10.41
C LEU A 224 10.01 -21.87 11.32
N GLY A 225 10.10 -22.12 12.63
CA GLY A 225 9.06 -21.74 13.59
C GLY A 225 9.03 -20.22 13.81
N ILE A 226 10.21 -19.64 14.06
CA ILE A 226 10.36 -18.19 14.20
C ILE A 226 10.13 -17.50 12.85
N SER A 227 10.64 -18.08 11.77
CA SER A 227 10.42 -17.58 10.40
C SER A 227 8.92 -17.49 10.07
N PHE A 228 8.12 -18.50 10.45
CA PHE A 228 6.67 -18.46 10.32
C PHE A 228 6.02 -17.32 11.11
N MET A 229 6.49 -17.04 12.33
CA MET A 229 5.99 -15.89 13.10
C MET A 229 6.31 -14.57 12.42
N VAL A 230 7.51 -14.41 11.86
CA VAL A 230 7.87 -13.23 11.05
C VAL A 230 6.91 -13.10 9.86
N VAL A 231 6.68 -14.19 9.11
CA VAL A 231 5.71 -14.19 7.99
C VAL A 231 4.33 -13.75 8.46
N PHE A 232 3.85 -14.31 9.57
CA PHE A 232 2.52 -14.02 10.09
C PHE A 232 2.37 -12.53 10.43
N PHE A 233 3.29 -11.97 11.21
CA PHE A 233 3.21 -10.57 11.61
C PHE A 233 3.43 -9.60 10.44
N GLU A 234 4.40 -9.88 9.55
CA GLU A 234 4.69 -9.05 8.38
C GLU A 234 3.57 -9.09 7.33
N ALA A 235 2.88 -10.22 7.14
CA ALA A 235 1.76 -10.31 6.21
C ALA A 235 0.46 -9.73 6.79
N TRP A 236 0.26 -9.88 8.11
CA TRP A 236 -0.95 -9.43 8.79
C TRP A 236 -1.12 -7.92 8.74
N LEU A 237 -0.03 -7.18 8.94
CA LEU A 237 -0.07 -5.72 9.01
C LEU A 237 -0.54 -5.05 7.70
N PRO A 238 0.09 -5.30 6.53
CA PRO A 238 -0.37 -4.75 5.26
C PRO A 238 -1.81 -5.15 4.94
N LEU A 239 -2.23 -6.36 5.30
CA LEU A 239 -3.59 -6.84 5.09
C LEU A 239 -4.61 -6.06 5.91
N GLN A 240 -4.35 -5.83 7.20
CA GLN A 240 -5.20 -5.02 8.06
C GLN A 240 -5.30 -3.57 7.57
N ILE A 241 -4.16 -2.96 7.21
CA ILE A 241 -4.10 -1.58 6.75
C ILE A 241 -4.81 -1.42 5.41
N THR A 242 -4.55 -2.31 4.44
CA THR A 242 -5.21 -2.29 3.14
C THR A 242 -6.70 -2.48 3.29
N GLY A 243 -7.14 -3.45 4.11
CA GLY A 243 -8.56 -3.68 4.41
C GLY A 243 -9.23 -2.46 5.05
N ALA A 244 -8.57 -1.82 6.01
CA ALA A 244 -9.08 -0.62 6.67
C ALA A 244 -9.21 0.56 5.70
N TYR A 245 -8.23 0.79 4.82
CA TYR A 245 -8.30 1.84 3.82
C TYR A 245 -9.37 1.59 2.74
N ILE A 246 -9.51 0.35 2.25
CA ILE A 246 -10.56 -0.01 1.30
C ILE A 246 -11.93 0.20 1.94
N LEU A 247 -12.13 -0.26 3.17
CA LEU A 247 -13.38 -0.05 3.91
C LEU A 247 -13.65 1.45 4.09
N GLY A 248 -12.63 2.24 4.42
CA GLY A 248 -12.74 3.69 4.55
C GLY A 248 -13.14 4.38 3.25
N ALA A 249 -12.55 3.98 2.13
CA ALA A 249 -12.90 4.50 0.81
C ALA A 249 -14.35 4.17 0.43
N LEU A 250 -14.78 2.92 0.65
CA LEU A 250 -16.15 2.48 0.40
C LEU A 250 -17.17 3.24 1.28
N LEU A 251 -16.86 3.42 2.57
CA LEU A 251 -17.70 4.20 3.48
C LEU A 251 -17.76 5.68 3.06
N GLY A 252 -16.65 6.24 2.56
CA GLY A 252 -16.62 7.61 2.02
C GLY A 252 -17.52 7.78 0.80
N VAL A 253 -17.47 6.84 -0.15
CA VAL A 253 -18.34 6.83 -1.35
C VAL A 253 -19.81 6.64 -0.95
N ALA A 254 -20.09 5.72 -0.02
CA ALA A 254 -21.43 5.49 0.50
C ALA A 254 -21.98 6.75 1.18
N LEU A 255 -21.17 7.42 2.02
CA LEU A 255 -21.55 8.67 2.67
C LEU A 255 -21.90 9.75 1.65
N LEU A 256 -21.04 9.96 0.65
CA LEU A 256 -21.28 10.96 -0.40
C LEU A 256 -22.56 10.66 -1.18
N SER A 257 -22.79 9.40 -1.51
CA SER A 257 -24.01 8.95 -2.20
C SER A 257 -25.26 9.21 -1.35
N MET A 258 -25.22 8.91 -0.05
CA MET A 258 -26.34 9.15 0.87
C MET A 258 -26.61 10.64 1.08
N VAL A 259 -25.57 11.48 1.10
CA VAL A 259 -25.73 12.95 1.16
C VAL A 259 -26.41 13.47 -0.11
N ILE A 260 -26.02 12.98 -1.28
CA ILE A 260 -26.67 13.36 -2.56
C ILE A 260 -28.15 12.94 -2.55
N LEU A 261 -28.45 11.71 -2.13
CA LEU A 261 -29.83 11.22 -2.01
C LEU A 261 -30.64 12.03 -1.01
N LEU A 262 -30.06 12.41 0.12
CA LEU A 262 -30.71 13.27 1.11
C LEU A 262 -31.05 14.64 0.51
N ILE A 263 -30.12 15.27 -0.21
CA ILE A 263 -30.36 16.56 -0.90
C ILE A 263 -31.51 16.40 -1.91
N GLN A 264 -31.49 15.34 -2.72
CA GLN A 264 -32.55 15.08 -3.70
C GLN A 264 -33.93 14.86 -3.05
N ALA A 265 -33.98 14.09 -1.96
CA ALA A 265 -35.22 13.85 -1.21
C ALA A 265 -35.77 15.14 -0.59
N LEU A 266 -34.90 15.99 -0.04
CA LEU A 266 -35.26 17.30 0.49
C LEU A 266 -35.80 18.22 -0.61
N VAL A 267 -35.20 18.22 -1.80
CA VAL A 267 -35.68 18.99 -2.97
C VAL A 267 -37.04 18.48 -3.45
N ARG A 268 -37.26 17.16 -3.45
CA ARG A 268 -38.55 16.55 -3.82
C ARG A 268 -39.61 16.66 -2.71
N MET A 269 -39.25 17.21 -1.55
CA MET A 269 -40.09 17.29 -0.35
C MET A 269 -40.65 15.93 0.11
N ASP A 270 -39.97 14.83 -0.19
CA ASP A 270 -40.36 13.51 0.28
C ASP A 270 -39.77 13.25 1.67
N ARG A 271 -40.64 13.31 2.68
CA ARG A 271 -40.25 13.11 4.08
C ARG A 271 -39.84 11.67 4.40
N GLY A 272 -40.36 10.68 3.67
CA GLY A 272 -40.04 9.28 3.88
C GLY A 272 -38.63 8.95 3.38
N GLU A 273 -38.34 9.35 2.15
CA GLU A 273 -37.00 9.21 1.57
C GLU A 273 -35.95 10.01 2.35
N ALA A 274 -36.29 11.23 2.78
CA ALA A 274 -35.38 12.06 3.57
C ALA A 274 -35.04 11.42 4.93
N ALA A 275 -36.01 10.80 5.62
CA ALA A 275 -35.77 10.12 6.88
C ALA A 275 -34.85 8.90 6.72
N ASN A 276 -35.06 8.10 5.67
CA ASN A 276 -34.23 6.93 5.36
C ASN A 276 -32.80 7.34 4.98
N ALA A 277 -32.64 8.35 4.13
CA ALA A 277 -31.34 8.89 3.75
C ALA A 277 -30.59 9.49 4.95
N LEU A 278 -31.31 10.16 5.87
CA LEU A 278 -30.74 10.69 7.11
C LEU A 278 -30.24 9.57 8.04
N MET A 279 -31.02 8.50 8.24
CA MET A 279 -30.59 7.33 9.01
C MET A 279 -29.36 6.66 8.39
N ALA A 280 -29.36 6.46 7.07
CA ALA A 280 -28.24 5.86 6.36
C ALA A 280 -26.97 6.72 6.45
N THR A 281 -27.12 8.05 6.37
CA THR A 281 -26.02 9.00 6.58
C THR A 281 -25.46 8.90 7.99
N GLY A 282 -26.33 8.85 9.01
CA GLY A 282 -25.93 8.68 10.41
C GLY A 282 -25.17 7.37 10.66
N LEU A 283 -25.62 6.26 10.07
CA LEU A 283 -24.93 4.97 10.13
C LEU A 283 -23.55 5.03 9.47
N CYS A 284 -23.44 5.64 8.28
CA CYS A 284 -22.16 5.81 7.59
C CYS A 284 -21.17 6.63 8.43
N LEU A 285 -21.63 7.72 9.06
CA LEU A 285 -20.81 8.54 9.96
C LEU A 285 -20.34 7.76 11.19
N PHE A 286 -21.21 6.94 11.80
CA PHE A 286 -20.85 6.10 12.94
C PHE A 286 -19.78 5.05 12.58
N LEU A 287 -19.96 4.37 11.44
CA LEU A 287 -19.00 3.40 10.93
C LEU A 287 -17.66 4.06 10.60
N LEU A 288 -17.68 5.24 9.98
CA LEU A 288 -16.48 6.01 9.67
C LEU A 288 -15.74 6.43 10.95
N ALA A 289 -16.46 6.91 11.97
CA ALA A 289 -15.87 7.27 13.26
C ALA A 289 -15.21 6.05 13.94
N THR A 290 -15.88 4.89 13.90
CA THR A 290 -15.34 3.63 14.45
C THR A 290 -14.08 3.20 13.71
N LEU A 291 -14.06 3.31 12.39
CA LEU A 291 -12.89 3.03 11.56
C LEU A 291 -11.73 3.97 11.88
N VAL A 292 -11.99 5.27 12.05
CA VAL A 292 -10.97 6.25 12.45
C VAL A 292 -10.38 5.88 13.81
N ILE A 293 -11.20 5.49 14.79
CA ILE A 293 -10.72 5.03 16.11
C ILE A 293 -9.84 3.78 15.95
N LEU A 294 -10.24 2.81 15.12
CA LEU A 294 -9.45 1.62 14.85
C LEU A 294 -8.10 1.97 14.19
N LEU A 295 -8.09 2.86 13.20
CA LEU A 295 -6.86 3.33 12.57
C LEU A 295 -5.95 4.07 13.56
N LEU A 296 -6.51 4.89 14.45
CA LEU A 296 -5.76 5.55 15.52
C LEU A 296 -5.19 4.54 16.52
N ALA A 297 -5.92 3.48 16.85
CA ALA A 297 -5.41 2.40 17.71
C ALA A 297 -4.25 1.64 17.04
N ILE A 298 -4.39 1.28 15.76
CA ILE A 298 -3.33 0.68 14.94
C ILE A 298 -2.09 1.59 14.93
N HIS A 299 -2.26 2.89 14.71
CA HIS A 299 -1.15 3.84 14.69
C HIS A 299 -0.50 4.01 16.07
N ARG A 300 -1.29 3.98 17.14
CA ARG A 300 -0.82 4.09 18.53
C ARG A 300 0.02 2.89 18.95
N ASP A 301 -0.33 1.68 18.50
CA ASP A 301 0.40 0.45 18.81
C ASP A 301 1.72 0.31 18.02
N GLY A 302 2.09 1.33 17.26
CA GLY A 302 3.40 1.42 16.60
C GLY A 302 3.50 0.62 15.31
N LEU A 303 2.36 0.25 14.71
CA LEU A 303 2.30 -0.37 13.39
C LEU A 303 2.65 0.68 12.32
N ARG A 304 3.94 0.75 12.00
CA ARG A 304 4.48 1.72 11.05
C ARG A 304 4.49 1.12 9.65
N ILE A 305 3.87 1.84 8.73
CA ILE A 305 3.85 1.54 7.30
C ILE A 305 5.25 1.69 6.68
N VAL A 306 6.10 2.49 7.33
CA VAL A 306 7.49 2.72 6.94
C VAL A 306 8.42 1.98 7.92
N PRO A 307 9.42 1.23 7.41
CA PRO A 307 10.47 0.60 8.23
C PRO A 307 11.25 1.64 9.04
N ASP A 308 11.79 1.24 10.20
CA ASP A 308 12.74 2.08 10.93
C ASP A 308 14.09 2.10 10.26
N LEU A 309 14.42 3.18 9.57
CA LEU A 309 15.73 3.36 8.95
C LEU A 309 16.47 4.56 9.53
N ALA A 310 15.92 5.21 10.56
CA ALA A 310 16.38 6.48 11.12
C ALA A 310 16.49 7.66 10.12
N ILE A 311 15.93 7.51 8.92
CA ILE A 311 15.93 8.51 7.85
C ILE A 311 14.69 9.40 7.96
N ARG A 312 14.86 10.71 7.86
CA ARG A 312 13.76 11.67 7.90
C ARG A 312 13.19 11.94 6.51
N VAL A 313 11.92 12.34 6.48
CA VAL A 313 11.23 12.76 5.23
C VAL A 313 11.78 14.07 4.68
N ASP A 314 12.33 14.94 5.54
CA ASP A 314 12.87 16.25 5.15
C ASP A 314 14.30 16.18 4.58
N GLU A 315 14.92 14.99 4.58
CA GLU A 315 16.16 14.74 3.85
C GLU A 315 15.95 14.93 2.35
N ARG A 316 16.94 15.52 1.67
CA ARG A 316 16.81 16.04 0.31
C ARG A 316 16.37 14.97 -0.71
N ASP A 317 16.94 13.78 -0.60
CA ASP A 317 16.63 12.62 -1.44
C ASP A 317 15.22 12.08 -1.19
N GLN A 318 14.81 11.99 0.09
CA GLN A 318 13.47 11.55 0.48
C GLN A 318 12.39 12.55 0.07
N LEU A 319 12.65 13.84 0.24
CA LEU A 319 11.75 14.89 -0.18
C LEU A 319 11.61 14.90 -1.71
N ALA A 320 12.72 14.70 -2.45
CA ALA A 320 12.71 14.64 -3.90
C ALA A 320 11.86 13.47 -4.42
N THR A 321 12.04 12.26 -3.87
CA THR A 321 11.23 11.10 -4.26
C THR A 321 9.76 11.30 -3.91
N LEU A 322 9.45 11.85 -2.74
CA LEU A 322 8.07 12.18 -2.36
C LEU A 322 7.41 13.16 -3.35
N ILE A 323 8.12 14.22 -3.75
CA ILE A 323 7.63 15.19 -4.74
C ILE A 323 7.32 14.50 -6.08
N VAL A 324 8.17 13.57 -6.53
CA VAL A 324 7.93 12.80 -7.77
C VAL A 324 6.61 12.01 -7.67
N GLY A 325 6.35 11.36 -6.54
CA GLY A 325 5.09 10.65 -6.30
C GLY A 325 3.87 11.57 -6.35
N VAL A 326 3.95 12.71 -5.65
CA VAL A 326 2.85 13.71 -5.60
C VAL A 326 2.55 14.24 -6.99
N VAL A 327 3.58 14.63 -7.74
CA VAL A 327 3.45 15.18 -9.08
C VAL A 327 2.86 14.14 -10.03
N THR A 328 3.32 12.89 -9.96
CA THR A 328 2.80 11.80 -10.82
C THR A 328 1.32 11.57 -10.56
N LEU A 329 0.91 11.44 -9.30
CA LEU A 329 -0.50 11.26 -8.96
C LEU A 329 -1.36 12.46 -9.38
N ALA A 330 -0.88 13.68 -9.17
CA ALA A 330 -1.59 14.90 -9.57
C ALA A 330 -1.77 14.98 -11.10
N PHE A 331 -0.74 14.65 -11.88
CA PHE A 331 -0.86 14.58 -13.33
C PHE A 331 -1.85 13.53 -13.79
N THR A 332 -1.85 12.34 -13.19
CA THR A 332 -2.82 11.29 -13.51
C THR A 332 -4.24 11.74 -13.21
N LEU A 333 -4.50 12.28 -12.01
CA LEU A 333 -5.83 12.77 -11.65
C LEU A 333 -6.29 13.93 -12.56
N PHE A 334 -5.38 14.83 -12.94
CA PHE A 334 -5.68 15.91 -13.87
C PHE A 334 -6.01 15.38 -15.28
N ASP A 335 -5.24 14.42 -15.80
CA ASP A 335 -5.50 13.81 -17.11
C ASP A 335 -6.83 13.04 -17.12
N LEU A 336 -7.12 12.27 -16.07
CA LEU A 336 -8.42 11.60 -15.90
C LEU A 336 -9.58 12.60 -15.84
N GLY A 337 -9.43 13.70 -15.09
CA GLY A 337 -10.42 14.77 -15.04
C GLY A 337 -10.64 15.45 -16.39
N ARG A 338 -9.55 15.69 -17.14
CA ARG A 338 -9.62 16.27 -18.49
C ARG A 338 -10.33 15.34 -19.48
N ARG A 339 -10.04 14.03 -19.44
CA ARG A 339 -10.73 13.03 -20.28
C ARG A 339 -12.22 13.00 -19.98
N SER A 340 -12.58 12.94 -18.71
CA SER A 340 -13.98 12.93 -18.28
C SER A 340 -14.73 14.18 -18.73
N PHE A 341 -14.10 15.35 -18.67
CA PHE A 341 -14.70 16.59 -19.15
C PHE A 341 -14.87 16.62 -20.68
N ARG A 342 -13.90 16.09 -21.43
CA ARG A 342 -13.96 16.03 -22.89
C ARG A 342 -15.06 15.08 -23.37
N GLU A 343 -15.16 13.90 -22.78
CA GLU A 343 -16.13 12.87 -23.17
C GLU A 343 -17.57 13.33 -22.90
N ARG A 344 -17.84 13.96 -21.74
CA ARG A 344 -19.15 14.60 -21.46
C ARG A 344 -19.55 15.64 -22.50
N ARG A 345 -18.57 16.37 -23.05
CA ARG A 345 -18.81 17.41 -24.06
C ARG A 345 -18.99 16.85 -25.47
N GLU A 346 -18.54 15.62 -25.73
CA GLU A 346 -18.75 14.93 -27.00
C GLU A 346 -20.07 14.13 -26.99
N GLU A 347 -20.60 13.75 -25.83
CA GLU A 347 -21.94 13.15 -25.67
C GLU A 347 -23.10 14.16 -25.80
N GLU A 348 -22.96 15.38 -25.25
CA GLU A 348 -23.97 16.46 -25.37
C GLU A 348 -24.39 16.83 -26.82
N PRO A 349 -23.49 16.99 -27.82
CA PRO A 349 -23.88 17.42 -29.17
C PRO A 349 -24.63 16.33 -29.97
N VAL A 350 -24.38 15.05 -29.68
CA VAL A 350 -25.02 13.94 -30.41
C VAL A 350 -26.47 13.74 -29.95
N ASP A 351 -26.74 13.92 -28.66
CA ASP A 351 -28.10 13.84 -28.12
C ASP A 351 -28.96 15.03 -28.52
N GLU A 352 -28.41 16.24 -28.64
CA GLU A 352 -29.14 17.40 -29.17
C GLU A 352 -29.50 17.21 -30.65
N GLU A 353 -28.60 16.75 -31.51
CA GLU A 353 -28.90 16.47 -32.92
C GLU A 353 -29.89 15.31 -33.09
N MET A 354 -29.77 14.23 -32.31
CA MET A 354 -30.74 13.13 -32.34
C MET A 354 -32.12 13.55 -31.82
N GLN A 355 -32.20 14.40 -30.79
CA GLN A 355 -33.47 14.94 -30.31
C GLN A 355 -34.11 15.91 -31.31
N VAL A 356 -33.30 16.71 -32.02
CA VAL A 356 -33.78 17.59 -33.10
C VAL A 356 -34.28 16.78 -34.30
N MET A 357 -33.57 15.72 -34.70
CA MET A 357 -34.04 14.82 -35.76
C MET A 357 -35.31 14.06 -35.37
N ARG A 358 -35.39 13.51 -34.15
CA ARG A 358 -36.61 12.86 -33.66
C ARG A 358 -37.81 13.81 -33.61
N ARG A 359 -37.61 15.07 -33.20
CA ARG A 359 -38.66 16.11 -33.24
C ARG A 359 -39.05 16.48 -34.67
N ALA A 360 -38.12 16.53 -35.60
CA ALA A 360 -38.41 16.80 -37.01
C ALA A 360 -39.24 15.68 -37.66
N GLU A 361 -38.97 14.42 -37.32
CA GLU A 361 -39.77 13.28 -37.77
C GLU A 361 -41.18 13.27 -37.16
N THR A 362 -41.35 13.68 -35.90
CA THR A 362 -42.70 13.77 -35.29
C THR A 362 -43.56 14.86 -35.95
N ILE A 363 -42.95 15.92 -36.47
CA ILE A 363 -43.65 17.02 -37.16
C ILE A 363 -44.05 16.65 -38.60
N GLN A 364 -43.38 15.70 -39.25
CA GLN A 364 -43.75 15.22 -40.59
C GLN A 364 -44.89 14.19 -40.60
N VAL A 365 -45.27 13.65 -39.43
CA VAL A 365 -46.33 12.63 -39.29
C VAL A 365 -47.65 13.20 -38.72
N SER A 366 -47.69 14.50 -38.41
CA SER A 366 -48.91 15.25 -38.08
C SER A 366 -49.36 16.12 -39.24
#